data_AF-A0A935D940-F1
#
_entry.id   AF-A0A935D940-F1
#
_cell.length_a   1.000
_cell.length_b   1.000
_cell.length_c   1.000
_cell.angle_alpha   90.00
_cell.angle_beta   90.00
_cell.angle_gamma   90.00
#
_symmetry.space_group_name_H-M   'P 1'
#
loop_
_entity.id
_entity.type
_entity.pdbx_description
1 polymer ?
#
loop_
_entity_poly.entity_id
_entity_poly.type
_entity_poly.pdbx_seq_one_letter_code
_entity_poly.pdbx_strand_id
1 'polypeptide(L)'
;MIVRSMSPKEVANDARKDLPALVNKLKPMGKRMERELKISPKGIDRLEQAITWHSPRGNDWILVLVRTKRSTQMAGLVRYHGCDDRLRAVRVDLLGNSMDMYFSAHFFERYHERFDKEKEPLKRLFNFFSVNHTPTLQGVKELSDGTTEIFGAMFHGNATGIWDPGQRLTSFTTFLDQGLLGASQQALDESLSMMRYFQHFSPGQRQRMYLDAEAEILRQAKQSPEKAQKDQQALALLRQWTQTGAGPTLSS
;
A
#
# COMPACT_ATOMS: atom_id res chain seq x y z
N MET A 1 22.47 -11.40 1.48
CA MET A 1 21.43 -12.24 2.07
C MET A 1 20.99 -11.54 3.32
N ILE A 2 19.68 -11.39 3.51
CA ILE A 2 19.13 -10.78 4.70
C ILE A 2 19.44 -11.66 5.91
N VAL A 3 19.87 -11.04 7.01
CA VAL A 3 20.15 -11.73 8.27
C VAL A 3 19.30 -11.17 9.40
N ARG A 4 19.11 -11.97 10.46
CA ARG A 4 18.15 -11.72 11.54
C ARG A 4 18.39 -10.42 12.33
N SER A 5 19.64 -9.96 12.38
CA SER A 5 20.07 -8.77 13.12
C SER A 5 19.91 -7.46 12.34
N MET A 6 19.58 -7.52 11.04
CA MET A 6 19.41 -6.32 10.24
C MET A 6 18.19 -5.51 10.70
N SER A 7 18.38 -4.20 10.81
CA SER A 7 17.29 -3.23 10.92
C SER A 7 16.41 -3.27 9.66
N PRO A 8 15.14 -2.83 9.74
CA PRO A 8 14.27 -2.78 8.56
C PRO A 8 14.86 -2.03 7.37
N LYS A 9 15.61 -0.95 7.61
CA LYS A 9 16.25 -0.20 6.54
C LYS A 9 17.43 -0.94 5.91
N GLU A 10 18.24 -1.63 6.71
CA GLU A 10 19.30 -2.51 6.20
C GLU A 10 18.73 -3.65 5.36
N VAL A 11 17.59 -4.22 5.78
CA VAL A 11 16.86 -5.22 4.99
C VAL A 11 16.42 -4.65 3.65
N ALA A 12 15.80 -3.46 3.64
CA ALA A 12 15.41 -2.80 2.39
C ALA A 12 16.61 -2.57 1.45
N ASN A 13 17.72 -2.10 2.01
CA ASN A 13 18.95 -1.83 1.26
C ASN A 13 19.60 -3.13 0.72
N ASP A 14 19.64 -4.23 1.48
CA ASP A 14 20.15 -5.51 0.98
C ASP A 14 19.22 -6.12 -0.06
N ALA A 15 17.90 -6.01 0.15
CA ALA A 15 16.87 -6.49 -0.78
C ALA A 15 16.96 -5.79 -2.14
N ARG A 16 17.29 -4.49 -2.17
CA ARG A 16 17.53 -3.75 -3.42
C ARG A 16 18.67 -4.32 -4.27
N LYS A 17 19.59 -5.09 -3.69
CA LYS A 17 20.66 -5.76 -4.44
C LYS A 17 20.12 -6.91 -5.32
N ASP A 18 18.90 -7.38 -5.07
CA ASP A 18 18.21 -8.35 -5.93
C ASP A 18 17.54 -7.70 -7.16
N LEU A 19 17.44 -6.35 -7.23
CA LEU A 19 16.71 -5.64 -8.30
C LEU A 19 17.08 -6.09 -9.72
N PRO A 20 18.37 -6.23 -10.10
CA PRO A 20 18.71 -6.68 -11.45
C PRO A 20 18.15 -8.07 -11.78
N ALA A 21 18.21 -9.01 -10.83
CA ALA A 21 17.69 -10.36 -11.00
C ALA A 21 16.15 -10.38 -11.02
N LEU A 22 15.51 -9.55 -10.19
CA LEU A 22 14.06 -9.38 -10.15
C LEU A 22 13.51 -8.86 -11.47
N VAL A 23 14.12 -7.81 -12.04
CA VAL A 23 13.71 -7.25 -13.34
C VAL A 23 13.79 -8.31 -14.43
N ASN A 24 14.87 -9.09 -14.46
CA ASN A 24 15.02 -10.19 -15.42
C ASN A 24 13.95 -11.28 -15.23
N LYS A 25 13.61 -11.61 -13.98
CA LYS A 25 12.54 -12.57 -13.66
C LYS A 25 11.17 -12.08 -14.12
N LEU A 26 10.86 -10.80 -13.95
CA LEU A 26 9.53 -10.22 -14.24
C LEU A 26 9.34 -9.82 -15.71
N LYS A 27 10.42 -9.54 -16.45
CA LYS A 27 10.37 -9.13 -17.86
C LYS A 27 9.55 -10.06 -18.78
N PRO A 28 9.74 -11.39 -18.78
CA PRO A 28 8.93 -12.27 -19.63
C PRO A 28 7.45 -12.28 -19.23
N MET A 29 7.15 -12.20 -17.93
CA MET A 29 5.77 -12.10 -17.43
C MET A 29 5.11 -10.80 -17.88
N GLY A 30 5.81 -9.67 -17.77
CA GLY A 30 5.32 -8.37 -18.23
C GLY A 30 5.00 -8.36 -19.73
N LYS A 31 5.85 -8.98 -20.57
CA LYS A 31 5.58 -9.13 -22.01
C LYS A 31 4.37 -10.00 -22.29
N ARG A 32 4.18 -11.08 -21.53
CA ARG A 32 3.00 -11.95 -21.66
C ARG A 32 1.72 -11.18 -21.31
N MET A 33 1.69 -10.52 -20.14
CA MET A 33 0.54 -9.72 -19.70
C MET A 33 0.23 -8.57 -20.67
N GLU A 34 1.25 -7.96 -21.28
CA GLU A 34 1.05 -6.95 -22.32
C GLU A 34 0.29 -7.50 -23.53
N ARG A 35 0.65 -8.70 -23.99
CA ARG A 35 -0.02 -9.36 -25.12
C ARG A 35 -1.45 -9.72 -24.75
N GLU A 36 -1.67 -10.26 -23.55
CA GLU A 36 -3.00 -10.58 -23.02
C GLU A 36 -3.90 -9.33 -22.96
N LEU A 37 -3.39 -8.20 -22.48
CA LEU A 37 -4.12 -6.92 -22.44
C LEU A 37 -4.42 -6.31 -23.81
N LYS A 38 -3.62 -6.61 -24.84
CA LYS A 38 -3.88 -6.12 -26.21
C LYS A 38 -5.07 -6.82 -26.85
N ILE A 39 -5.26 -8.10 -26.54
CA ILE A 39 -6.37 -8.91 -27.08
C ILE A 39 -7.57 -9.00 -26.13
N SER A 40 -7.50 -8.36 -24.96
CA SER A 40 -8.56 -8.43 -23.97
C SER A 40 -9.84 -7.74 -24.45
N PRO A 41 -11.03 -8.28 -24.11
CA PRO A 41 -12.31 -7.65 -24.42
C PRO A 41 -12.40 -6.18 -23.96
N LYS A 42 -13.32 -5.43 -24.58
CA LYS A 42 -13.68 -4.08 -24.10
C LYS A 42 -14.10 -4.17 -22.62
N GLY A 43 -13.52 -3.30 -21.79
CA GLY A 43 -13.76 -3.28 -20.34
C GLY A 43 -12.66 -3.95 -19.51
N ILE A 44 -11.78 -4.78 -20.11
CA ILE A 44 -10.58 -5.29 -19.41
C ILE A 44 -9.39 -4.42 -19.80
N ASP A 45 -8.90 -3.65 -18.84
CA ASP A 45 -7.76 -2.75 -19.02
C ASP A 45 -6.64 -2.95 -17.99
N ARG A 46 -6.82 -3.88 -17.04
CA ARG A 46 -5.90 -4.24 -15.97
C ARG A 46 -5.77 -5.75 -15.83
N LEU A 47 -4.53 -6.21 -15.72
CA LEU A 47 -4.17 -7.57 -15.31
C LEU A 47 -3.23 -7.49 -14.11
N GLU A 48 -3.37 -8.44 -13.21
CA GLU A 48 -2.55 -8.53 -12.01
C GLU A 48 -2.10 -9.97 -11.79
N GLN A 49 -0.83 -10.15 -11.48
CA GLN A 49 -0.25 -11.46 -11.18
C GLN A 49 0.69 -11.36 -10.00
N ALA A 50 0.53 -12.26 -9.04
CA ALA A 50 1.41 -12.44 -7.91
C ALA A 50 2.17 -13.77 -8.02
N ILE A 51 3.47 -13.79 -7.71
CA ILE A 51 4.30 -15.00 -7.68
C ILE A 51 5.22 -15.02 -6.46
N THR A 52 5.60 -16.21 -6.02
CA THR A 52 6.72 -16.40 -5.10
C THR A 52 8.02 -16.63 -5.90
N TRP A 53 9.13 -16.11 -5.41
CA TRP A 53 10.44 -16.29 -6.05
C TRP A 53 11.57 -16.31 -5.03
N HIS A 54 12.48 -17.26 -5.18
CA HIS A 54 13.70 -17.32 -4.36
C HIS A 54 14.86 -16.69 -5.15
N SER A 55 15.50 -15.68 -4.58
CA SER A 55 16.58 -14.97 -5.25
C SER A 55 17.89 -15.76 -5.21
N PRO A 56 18.82 -15.56 -6.18
CA PRO A 56 20.16 -16.15 -6.11
C PRO A 56 20.95 -15.76 -4.85
N ARG A 57 20.56 -14.68 -4.16
CA ARG A 57 21.16 -14.21 -2.91
C ARG A 57 20.54 -14.86 -1.67
N GLY A 58 19.61 -15.79 -1.84
CA GLY A 58 18.96 -16.54 -0.74
C GLY A 58 17.74 -15.84 -0.13
N ASN A 59 17.23 -14.77 -0.75
CA ASN A 59 16.09 -14.04 -0.22
C ASN A 59 14.77 -14.59 -0.80
N ASP A 60 13.75 -14.73 0.04
CA ASP A 60 12.41 -15.13 -0.39
C ASP A 60 11.53 -13.93 -0.68
N TRP A 61 11.03 -13.88 -1.92
CA TRP A 61 10.22 -12.79 -2.43
C TRP A 61 8.79 -13.22 -2.75
N ILE A 62 7.86 -12.31 -2.52
CA ILE A 62 6.56 -12.27 -3.17
C ILE A 62 6.56 -11.06 -4.10
N LEU A 63 6.27 -11.29 -5.37
CA LEU A 63 6.29 -10.26 -6.41
C LEU A 63 4.90 -10.07 -6.95
N VAL A 64 4.43 -8.83 -6.97
CA VAL A 64 3.17 -8.45 -7.62
C VAL A 64 3.49 -7.59 -8.83
N LEU A 65 2.98 -8.02 -9.98
CA LEU A 65 3.05 -7.32 -11.24
C LEU A 65 1.63 -6.91 -11.63
N VAL A 66 1.39 -5.60 -11.67
CA VAL A 66 0.15 -5.02 -12.19
C VAL A 66 0.47 -4.40 -13.53
N ARG A 67 -0.31 -4.77 -14.55
CA ARG A 67 -0.20 -4.15 -15.87
C ARG A 67 -1.55 -3.57 -16.26
N THR A 68 -1.50 -2.34 -16.75
CA THR A 68 -2.63 -1.72 -17.44
C THR A 68 -2.27 -1.49 -18.91
N LYS A 69 -3.23 -1.03 -19.71
CA LYS A 69 -2.92 -0.59 -21.09
C LYS A 69 -1.92 0.58 -21.15
N ARG A 70 -1.73 1.32 -20.05
CA ARG A 70 -0.93 2.55 -20.02
C ARG A 70 0.30 2.49 -19.13
N SER A 71 0.36 1.54 -18.20
CA SER A 71 1.41 1.50 -17.18
C SER A 71 1.72 0.08 -16.73
N THR A 72 2.89 -0.08 -16.13
CA THR A 72 3.27 -1.28 -15.38
C THR A 72 3.69 -0.85 -14.00
N GLN A 73 3.15 -1.50 -12.98
CA GLN A 73 3.55 -1.34 -11.60
C GLN A 73 4.10 -2.67 -11.08
N MET A 74 5.15 -2.59 -10.26
CA MET A 74 5.80 -3.76 -9.69
C MET A 74 6.05 -3.49 -8.22
N ALA A 75 5.66 -4.44 -7.37
CA ALA A 75 5.95 -4.38 -5.94
C ALA A 75 6.58 -5.71 -5.53
N GLY A 76 7.65 -5.63 -4.75
CA GLY A 76 8.30 -6.81 -4.18
C GLY A 76 8.22 -6.77 -2.66
N LEU A 77 7.73 -7.83 -2.04
CA LEU A 77 7.78 -8.05 -0.60
C LEU A 77 8.83 -9.11 -0.31
N VAL A 78 9.89 -8.73 0.41
CA VAL A 78 10.87 -9.68 0.92
C VAL A 78 10.51 -10.04 2.35
N ARG A 79 10.45 -11.34 2.65
CA ARG A 79 10.21 -11.82 4.02
C ARG A 79 11.51 -12.14 4.73
N TYR A 80 11.52 -12.01 6.04
CA TYR A 80 12.63 -12.44 6.88
C TYR A 80 12.16 -12.71 8.31
N HIS A 81 13.02 -13.32 9.12
CA HIS A 81 12.78 -13.50 10.55
C HIS A 81 13.71 -12.58 11.34
N GLY A 82 13.20 -12.03 12.44
CA GLY A 82 14.01 -11.30 13.40
C GLY A 82 14.91 -12.20 14.25
N CYS A 83 15.70 -11.58 15.12
CA CYS A 83 16.41 -12.30 16.19
C CYS A 83 15.47 -13.06 17.14
N ASP A 84 14.22 -12.59 17.25
CA ASP A 84 13.13 -13.21 18.01
C ASP A 84 12.42 -14.34 17.24
N ASP A 85 12.94 -14.73 16.07
CA ASP A 85 12.35 -15.72 15.16
C ASP A 85 10.94 -15.35 14.66
N ARG A 86 10.50 -14.11 14.84
CA ARG A 86 9.19 -13.66 14.39
C ARG A 86 9.25 -13.16 12.96
N LEU A 87 8.21 -13.50 12.20
CA LEU A 87 8.07 -13.16 10.79
C LEU A 87 7.91 -11.66 10.59
N ARG A 88 8.68 -11.10 9.66
CA ARG A 88 8.67 -9.69 9.27
C ARG A 88 8.80 -9.59 7.76
N ALA A 89 8.46 -8.42 7.21
CA ALA A 89 8.61 -8.20 5.78
C ALA A 89 8.93 -6.75 5.45
N VAL A 90 9.61 -6.56 4.32
CA VAL A 90 9.84 -5.23 3.74
C VAL A 90 9.34 -5.25 2.30
N ARG A 91 8.43 -4.35 1.97
CA ARG A 91 8.07 -4.02 0.60
C ARG A 91 9.09 -3.01 0.09
N VAL A 92 9.72 -3.33 -1.03
CA VAL A 92 10.50 -2.39 -1.82
C VAL A 92 9.77 -2.11 -3.14
N ASP A 93 9.80 -0.84 -3.56
CA ASP A 93 9.39 -0.49 -4.92
C ASP A 93 10.50 -0.84 -5.89
N LEU A 94 10.16 -1.71 -6.85
CA LEU A 94 11.12 -2.22 -7.83
C LEU A 94 11.40 -1.20 -8.95
N LEU A 95 10.56 -0.17 -9.08
CA LEU A 95 10.71 0.90 -10.08
C LEU A 95 11.23 2.21 -9.46
N GLY A 96 11.48 2.25 -8.15
CA GLY A 96 12.13 3.37 -7.46
C GLY A 96 11.28 4.64 -7.26
N ASN A 97 9.98 4.57 -7.50
CA ASN A 97 9.07 5.71 -7.44
C ASN A 97 8.32 5.85 -6.11
N SER A 98 8.48 4.88 -5.21
CA SER A 98 7.73 4.78 -3.95
C SER A 98 8.66 4.45 -2.78
N MET A 99 8.19 4.78 -1.58
CA MET A 99 8.85 4.51 -0.30
C MET A 99 8.90 3.02 0.02
N ASP A 100 9.95 2.63 0.76
CA ASP A 100 10.03 1.30 1.35
C ASP A 100 9.00 1.19 2.47
N MET A 101 8.41 0.01 2.65
CA MET A 101 7.43 -0.23 3.72
C MET A 101 7.83 -1.47 4.51
N TYR A 102 8.08 -1.28 5.80
CA TYR A 102 8.31 -2.35 6.75
C TYR A 102 7.00 -2.77 7.42
N PHE A 103 6.81 -4.08 7.57
CA PHE A 103 5.73 -4.70 8.30
C PHE A 103 6.30 -5.50 9.46
N SER A 104 5.95 -5.09 10.67
CA SER A 104 6.42 -5.74 11.88
C SER A 104 5.78 -7.12 12.10
N ALA A 105 6.36 -7.89 13.02
CA ALA A 105 5.77 -9.15 13.46
C ALA A 105 4.38 -8.97 14.07
N HIS A 106 4.23 -7.95 14.93
CA HIS A 106 2.94 -7.65 15.56
C HIS A 106 1.86 -7.32 14.53
N PHE A 107 2.22 -6.59 13.48
CA PHE A 107 1.30 -6.32 12.37
C PHE A 107 0.74 -7.61 11.76
N PHE A 108 1.60 -8.57 11.42
CA PHE A 108 1.16 -9.82 10.81
C PHE A 108 0.36 -10.70 11.77
N GLU A 109 0.73 -10.76 13.04
CA GLU A 109 -0.04 -11.48 14.07
C GLU A 109 -1.48 -10.97 14.11
N ARG A 110 -1.67 -9.65 14.21
CA ARG A 110 -3.00 -9.02 14.23
C ARG A 110 -3.80 -9.25 12.95
N TYR A 111 -3.14 -9.21 11.80
CA TYR A 111 -3.78 -9.52 10.52
C TYR A 111 -4.26 -10.99 10.45
N HIS A 112 -3.39 -11.93 10.86
CA HIS A 112 -3.68 -13.37 10.79
C HIS A 112 -4.74 -13.84 11.79
N GLU A 113 -4.84 -13.21 12.96
CA GLU A 113 -5.91 -13.52 13.94
C GLU A 113 -7.33 -13.41 13.35
N ARG A 114 -7.52 -12.62 12.28
CA ARG A 114 -8.85 -12.26 11.76
C ARG A 114 -9.10 -12.68 10.32
N PHE A 115 -8.14 -12.48 9.42
CA PHE A 115 -8.40 -12.53 7.98
C PHE A 115 -7.83 -13.75 7.27
N ASP A 116 -6.95 -14.52 7.91
CA ASP A 116 -6.34 -15.68 7.25
C ASP A 116 -6.20 -16.89 8.18
N LYS A 117 -7.11 -17.86 8.00
CA LYS A 117 -7.09 -19.16 8.69
C LYS A 117 -6.09 -20.14 8.06
N GLU A 118 -5.46 -19.81 6.93
CA GLU A 118 -4.39 -20.62 6.34
C GLU A 118 -3.35 -20.93 7.40
N LYS A 119 -2.71 -22.10 7.40
CA LYS A 119 -1.69 -22.45 8.41
C LYS A 119 -0.28 -22.23 7.89
N GLU A 120 -0.10 -22.23 6.57
CA GLU A 120 1.19 -22.07 5.92
C GLU A 120 1.64 -20.58 5.90
N PRO A 121 2.74 -20.20 6.57
CA PRO A 121 3.15 -18.79 6.68
C PRO A 121 3.45 -18.10 5.35
N LEU A 122 4.00 -18.82 4.38
CA LEU A 122 4.31 -18.26 3.07
C LEU A 122 3.04 -17.93 2.29
N LYS A 123 2.06 -18.84 2.32
CA LYS A 123 0.77 -18.66 1.67
C LYS A 123 -0.03 -17.53 2.32
N ARG A 124 0.06 -17.36 3.65
CA ARG A 124 -0.51 -16.22 4.36
C ARG A 124 0.03 -14.88 3.89
N LEU A 125 1.36 -14.75 3.80
CA LEU A 125 1.99 -13.54 3.28
C LEU A 125 1.62 -13.28 1.82
N PHE A 126 1.54 -14.34 1.01
CA PHE A 126 1.13 -14.25 -0.38
C PHE A 126 -0.31 -13.73 -0.50
N ASN A 127 -1.24 -14.27 0.28
CA ASN A 127 -2.62 -13.81 0.34
C ASN A 127 -2.73 -12.35 0.80
N PHE A 128 -1.96 -11.96 1.82
CA PHE A 128 -1.90 -10.57 2.28
C PHE A 128 -1.40 -9.64 1.17
N PHE A 129 -0.24 -9.94 0.59
CA PHE A 129 0.44 -9.02 -0.29
C PHE A 129 -0.20 -8.93 -1.67
N SER A 130 -0.83 -10.01 -2.16
CA SER A 130 -1.52 -10.00 -3.45
C SER A 130 -2.57 -8.90 -3.50
N VAL A 131 -3.33 -8.66 -2.43
CA VAL A 131 -4.37 -7.62 -2.40
C VAL A 131 -3.96 -6.31 -1.72
N ASN A 132 -2.87 -6.30 -0.92
CA ASN A 132 -2.44 -5.14 -0.13
C ASN A 132 -1.09 -4.54 -0.57
N HIS A 133 -0.64 -4.78 -1.81
CA HIS A 133 0.67 -4.33 -2.31
C HIS A 133 0.80 -2.81 -2.52
N THR A 134 -0.31 -2.07 -2.53
CA THR A 134 -0.39 -0.61 -2.73
C THR A 134 -1.32 0.05 -1.69
N PRO A 135 -0.90 0.10 -0.42
CA PRO A 135 -1.68 0.79 0.60
C PRO A 135 -1.72 2.30 0.32
N THR A 136 -2.84 2.94 0.65
CA THR A 136 -2.99 4.39 0.63
C THR A 136 -2.73 4.95 2.02
N LEU A 137 -1.90 6.00 2.13
CA LEU A 137 -1.38 6.47 3.41
C LEU A 137 -1.76 7.92 3.67
N GLN A 138 -1.95 8.30 4.93
CA GLN A 138 -2.13 9.67 5.38
C GLN A 138 -1.27 9.93 6.61
N GLY A 139 -0.52 11.04 6.61
CA GLY A 139 0.10 11.56 7.82
C GLY A 139 -0.96 12.10 8.77
N VAL A 140 -0.92 11.66 10.02
CA VAL A 140 -1.88 12.02 11.08
C VAL A 140 -1.29 13.08 11.99
N LYS A 141 -0.04 12.90 12.41
CA LYS A 141 0.61 13.77 13.39
C LYS A 141 2.12 13.75 13.22
N GLU A 142 2.74 14.92 13.20
CA GLU A 142 4.20 15.05 13.27
C GLU A 142 4.68 14.93 14.73
N LEU A 143 5.75 14.18 14.93
CA LEU A 143 6.37 13.93 16.22
C LEU A 143 7.59 14.83 16.42
N SER A 144 7.99 15.02 17.68
CA SER A 144 9.10 15.93 18.05
C SER A 144 10.46 15.51 17.49
N ASP A 145 10.61 14.25 17.09
CA ASP A 145 11.82 13.71 16.48
C ASP A 145 11.84 13.82 14.94
N GLY A 146 10.85 14.51 14.36
CA GLY A 146 10.72 14.71 12.91
C GLY A 146 10.09 13.51 12.17
N THR A 147 9.66 12.47 12.88
CA THR A 147 8.88 11.39 12.29
C THR A 147 7.39 11.73 12.23
N THR A 148 6.61 11.01 11.42
CA THR A 148 5.17 11.26 11.28
C THR A 148 4.38 10.00 11.61
N GLU A 149 3.43 10.07 12.55
CA GLU A 149 2.41 9.03 12.72
C GLU A 149 1.57 8.94 11.44
N ILE A 150 1.41 7.73 10.92
CA ILE A 150 0.65 7.49 9.70
C ILE A 150 -0.52 6.54 9.94
N PHE A 151 -1.56 6.74 9.13
CA PHE A 151 -2.68 5.83 8.97
C PHE A 151 -2.71 5.34 7.54
N GLY A 152 -2.73 4.02 7.36
CA GLY A 152 -2.79 3.36 6.06
C GLY A 152 -4.11 2.62 5.87
N ALA A 153 -4.73 2.77 4.71
CA ALA A 153 -5.86 1.96 4.29
C ALA A 153 -5.40 0.86 3.33
N MET A 154 -5.81 -0.37 3.63
CA MET A 154 -5.53 -1.59 2.90
C MET A 154 -6.85 -2.22 2.45
N PHE A 155 -6.81 -3.28 1.65
CA PHE A 155 -8.03 -3.93 1.16
C PHE A 155 -8.79 -4.65 2.28
N HIS A 156 -8.07 -5.30 3.19
CA HIS A 156 -8.67 -6.07 4.30
C HIS A 156 -8.84 -5.29 5.60
N GLY A 157 -8.40 -4.02 5.66
CA GLY A 157 -8.45 -3.22 6.88
C GLY A 157 -7.43 -2.10 6.85
N ASN A 158 -6.90 -1.74 8.02
CA ASN A 158 -6.11 -0.54 8.20
C ASN A 158 -4.80 -0.84 8.91
N ALA A 159 -3.87 0.10 8.83
CA ALA A 159 -2.57 -0.01 9.47
C ALA A 159 -2.19 1.30 10.13
N THR A 160 -1.58 1.21 11.31
CA THR A 160 -0.92 2.35 11.95
C THR A 160 0.58 2.14 11.94
N GLY A 161 1.31 3.24 11.88
CA GLY A 161 2.74 3.18 11.79
C GLY A 161 3.39 4.55 11.90
N ILE A 162 4.67 4.57 11.56
CA ILE A 162 5.49 5.77 11.54
C ILE A 162 6.14 5.91 10.16
N TRP A 163 6.12 7.11 9.61
CA TRP A 163 6.97 7.53 8.51
C TRP A 163 8.23 8.20 9.05
N ASP A 164 9.38 7.65 8.69
CA ASP A 164 10.69 8.23 8.97
C ASP A 164 11.25 8.84 7.67
N PRO A 165 11.28 10.17 7.53
CA PRO A 165 11.81 10.83 6.34
C PRO A 165 13.32 10.63 6.18
N GLY A 166 14.09 10.59 7.28
CA GLY A 166 15.54 10.39 7.25
C GLY A 166 15.93 9.00 6.71
N GLN A 167 15.11 7.99 6.98
CA GLN A 167 15.30 6.64 6.42
C GLN A 167 14.52 6.41 5.12
N ARG A 168 13.63 7.32 4.74
CA ARG A 168 12.64 7.12 3.68
C ARG A 168 11.90 5.78 3.84
N LEU A 169 11.47 5.49 5.07
CA LEU A 169 10.88 4.21 5.45
C LEU A 169 9.55 4.43 6.17
N THR A 170 8.52 3.76 5.67
CA THR A 170 7.25 3.61 6.37
C THR A 170 7.27 2.32 7.21
N SER A 171 7.02 2.41 8.50
CA SER A 171 7.01 1.26 9.42
C SER A 171 5.61 1.00 9.96
N PHE A 172 4.93 -0.04 9.47
CA PHE A 172 3.65 -0.50 10.00
C PHE A 172 3.86 -1.41 11.20
N THR A 173 3.36 -0.97 12.35
CA THR A 173 3.51 -1.67 13.63
C THR A 173 2.27 -2.48 13.98
N THR A 174 1.07 -2.00 13.63
CA THR A 174 -0.19 -2.63 14.04
C THR A 174 -1.18 -2.65 12.90
N PHE A 175 -1.83 -3.80 12.71
CA PHE A 175 -2.97 -3.94 11.82
C PHE A 175 -4.28 -3.72 12.61
N LEU A 176 -5.19 -2.95 12.04
CA LEU A 176 -6.50 -2.64 12.60
C LEU A 176 -7.61 -3.18 11.70
N ASP A 177 -8.52 -3.93 12.29
CA ASP A 177 -9.79 -4.31 11.67
C ASP A 177 -10.71 -3.08 11.60
N GLN A 178 -11.53 -2.98 10.55
CA GLN A 178 -12.51 -1.90 10.37
C GLN A 178 -13.47 -1.79 11.55
N GLY A 179 -13.81 -2.91 12.19
CA GLY A 179 -14.66 -2.93 13.39
C GLY A 179 -14.02 -2.32 14.65
N LEU A 180 -12.71 -2.01 14.63
CA LEU A 180 -11.97 -1.45 15.75
C LEU A 180 -11.64 0.05 15.57
N LEU A 181 -12.11 0.66 14.49
CA LEU A 181 -11.81 2.07 14.19
C LEU A 181 -12.70 3.01 15.00
N GLY A 182 -12.07 3.99 15.65
CA GLY A 182 -12.79 5.15 16.19
C GLY A 182 -13.34 6.06 15.08
N ALA A 183 -14.26 6.96 15.42
CA ALA A 183 -14.97 7.79 14.43
C ALA A 183 -14.03 8.59 13.50
N SER A 184 -12.94 9.15 14.05
CA SER A 184 -11.93 9.88 13.26
C SER A 184 -11.14 8.97 12.30
N GLN A 185 -10.90 7.72 12.69
CA GLN A 185 -10.21 6.73 11.85
C GLN A 185 -11.13 6.18 10.76
N GLN A 186 -12.43 6.04 11.03
CA GLN A 186 -13.42 5.65 10.02
C GLN A 186 -13.51 6.69 8.89
N ALA A 187 -13.51 7.99 9.24
CA ALA A 187 -13.50 9.05 8.23
C ALA A 187 -12.23 9.01 7.35
N LEU A 188 -11.08 8.72 7.96
CA LEU A 188 -9.82 8.52 7.23
C LEU A 188 -9.87 7.29 6.32
N ASP A 189 -10.39 6.16 6.80
CA ASP A 189 -10.52 4.92 6.01
C ASP A 189 -11.39 5.12 4.77
N GLU A 190 -12.56 5.74 4.94
CA GLU A 190 -13.47 6.02 3.82
C GLU A 190 -12.80 6.92 2.77
N SER A 191 -12.13 7.98 3.21
CA SER A 191 -11.44 8.91 2.33
C SER A 191 -10.31 8.19 1.57
N LEU A 192 -9.48 7.43 2.27
CA LEU A 192 -8.34 6.71 1.68
C LEU A 192 -8.77 5.56 0.77
N SER A 193 -9.89 4.91 1.07
CA SER A 193 -10.51 3.89 0.23
C SER A 193 -11.06 4.48 -1.06
N MET A 194 -11.70 5.65 -0.99
CA MET A 194 -12.12 6.41 -2.18
C MET A 194 -10.92 6.80 -3.05
N MET A 195 -9.84 7.28 -2.43
CA MET A 195 -8.62 7.61 -3.17
C MET A 195 -8.04 6.39 -3.89
N ARG A 196 -7.96 5.24 -3.21
CA ARG A 196 -7.49 3.99 -3.82
C ARG A 196 -8.35 3.60 -5.01
N TYR A 197 -9.67 3.72 -4.88
CA TYR A 197 -10.60 3.47 -5.99
C TYR A 197 -10.33 4.43 -7.17
N PHE A 198 -10.13 5.72 -6.89
CA PHE A 198 -9.86 6.71 -7.94
C PHE A 198 -8.53 6.50 -8.65
N GLN A 199 -7.53 5.91 -7.99
CA GLN A 199 -6.23 5.61 -8.64
C GLN A 199 -6.35 4.71 -9.87
N HIS A 200 -7.48 4.02 -10.06
CA HIS A 200 -7.75 3.20 -11.26
C HIS A 200 -8.19 4.00 -12.49
N PHE A 201 -8.52 5.27 -12.33
CA PHE A 201 -9.03 6.12 -13.40
C PHE A 201 -7.95 7.02 -14.00
N SER A 202 -8.16 7.46 -15.24
CA SER A 202 -7.26 8.42 -15.88
C SER A 202 -7.24 9.77 -15.14
N PRO A 203 -6.18 10.60 -15.24
CA PRO A 203 -6.11 11.88 -14.53
C PRO A 203 -7.35 12.78 -14.71
N GLY A 204 -7.88 12.89 -15.94
CA GLY A 204 -9.10 13.68 -16.20
C GLY A 204 -10.36 13.08 -15.56
N GLN A 205 -10.51 11.76 -15.59
CA GLN A 205 -11.61 11.07 -14.90
C GLN A 205 -11.51 11.24 -13.38
N ARG A 206 -10.31 11.11 -12.80
CA ARG A 206 -10.06 11.32 -11.37
C ARG A 206 -10.45 12.73 -10.94
N GLN A 207 -10.03 13.75 -11.69
CA GLN A 207 -10.39 15.12 -11.39
C GLN A 207 -11.90 15.31 -11.38
N ARG A 208 -12.60 14.74 -12.36
CA ARG A 208 -14.06 14.81 -12.41
C ARG A 208 -14.72 14.12 -11.22
N MET A 209 -14.26 12.92 -10.87
CA MET A 209 -14.78 12.16 -9.73
C MET A 209 -14.52 12.87 -8.40
N TYR A 210 -13.37 13.52 -8.23
CA TYR A 210 -13.09 14.33 -7.03
C TYR A 210 -14.07 15.50 -6.91
N LEU A 211 -14.34 16.21 -8.00
CA LEU A 211 -15.30 17.33 -8.02
C LEU A 211 -16.73 16.85 -7.75
N ASP A 212 -17.14 15.74 -8.34
CA ASP A 212 -18.46 15.16 -8.13
C ASP A 212 -18.61 14.66 -6.66
N ALA A 213 -17.57 14.07 -6.08
CA ALA A 213 -17.54 13.66 -4.67
C ALA A 213 -17.59 14.87 -3.72
N GLU A 214 -16.84 15.94 -4.00
CA GLU A 214 -16.89 17.18 -3.21
C GLU A 214 -18.30 17.79 -3.23
N ALA A 215 -18.93 17.88 -4.42
CA ALA A 215 -20.28 18.40 -4.56
C ALA A 215 -21.31 17.57 -3.77
N GLU A 216 -21.15 16.24 -3.78
CA GLU A 216 -22.01 15.32 -3.04
C GLU A 216 -21.87 15.49 -1.52
N ILE A 217 -20.64 15.59 -1.01
CA ILE A 217 -20.38 15.81 0.42
C ILE A 217 -20.97 17.15 0.87
N LEU A 218 -20.79 18.21 0.08
CA LEU A 218 -21.40 19.52 0.38
C LEU A 218 -22.93 19.48 0.37
N ARG A 219 -23.53 18.65 -0.49
CA ARG A 219 -24.98 18.44 -0.53
C ARG A 219 -25.48 17.71 0.71
N GLN A 220 -24.78 16.65 1.13
CA GLN A 220 -25.12 15.88 2.34
C GLN A 220 -24.98 16.69 3.62
N ALA A 221 -23.91 17.48 3.75
CA ALA A 221 -23.70 18.37 4.89
C ALA A 221 -24.81 19.42 5.05
N LYS A 222 -25.40 19.89 3.94
CA LYS A 222 -26.57 20.79 3.97
C LYS A 222 -27.87 20.09 4.40
N GLN A 223 -27.98 18.79 4.18
CA GLN A 223 -29.18 17.99 4.49
C GLN A 223 -29.14 17.37 5.88
N SER A 224 -27.96 17.12 6.44
CA SER A 224 -27.78 16.50 7.75
C SER A 224 -26.63 17.18 8.52
N PRO A 225 -26.94 18.18 9.37
CA PRO A 225 -25.94 18.91 10.16
C PRO A 225 -25.12 18.01 11.08
N GLU A 226 -25.69 16.88 11.53
CA GLU A 226 -25.02 15.89 12.38
C GLU A 226 -23.86 15.15 11.67
N LYS A 227 -23.89 15.08 10.33
CA LYS A 227 -22.80 14.50 9.52
C LYS A 227 -21.72 15.52 9.13
N ALA A 228 -21.97 16.80 9.35
CA ALA A 228 -21.15 17.89 8.83
C ALA A 228 -19.68 17.83 9.30
N GLN A 229 -19.39 17.33 10.51
CA GLN A 229 -18.03 17.25 11.02
C GLN A 229 -17.19 16.15 10.32
N LYS A 230 -17.79 14.98 10.06
CA LYS A 230 -17.18 13.89 9.29
C LYS A 230 -16.97 14.33 7.83
N ASP A 231 -17.98 14.97 7.27
CA ASP A 231 -17.98 15.50 5.91
C ASP A 231 -16.90 16.58 5.71
N GLN A 232 -16.70 17.47 6.69
CA GLN A 232 -15.64 18.48 6.65
C GLN A 232 -14.24 17.87 6.61
N GLN A 233 -13.99 16.81 7.37
CA GLN A 233 -12.69 16.15 7.39
C GLN A 233 -12.41 15.42 6.06
N ALA A 234 -13.40 14.72 5.51
CA ALA A 234 -13.31 14.10 4.18
C ALA A 234 -13.07 15.14 3.08
N LEU A 235 -13.78 16.29 3.15
CA LEU A 235 -13.63 17.39 2.20
C LEU A 235 -12.24 18.02 2.24
N ALA A 236 -11.67 18.21 3.43
CA ALA A 236 -10.32 18.73 3.61
C ALA A 236 -9.27 17.81 2.96
N LEU A 237 -9.42 16.49 3.14
CA LEU A 237 -8.54 15.50 2.53
C LEU A 237 -8.68 15.48 0.99
N LEU A 238 -9.91 15.48 0.47
CA LEU A 238 -10.15 15.54 -0.98
C LEU A 238 -9.56 16.79 -1.62
N ARG A 239 -9.66 17.94 -0.95
CA ARG A 239 -9.07 19.21 -1.39
C ARG A 239 -7.54 19.17 -1.38
N GLN A 240 -6.94 18.59 -0.34
CA GLN A 240 -5.49 18.38 -0.29
C GLN A 240 -5.02 17.55 -1.49
N TRP A 241 -5.75 16.49 -1.86
CA TRP A 241 -5.37 15.59 -2.94
C TRP A 241 -5.58 16.17 -4.34
N THR A 242 -6.58 17.02 -4.53
CA THR A 242 -6.83 17.71 -5.79
C THR A 242 -5.78 18.79 -6.06
N GLN A 243 -5.28 19.46 -5.02
CA GLN A 243 -4.25 20.49 -5.15
C GLN A 243 -2.85 19.94 -5.44
N THR A 244 -2.50 18.75 -4.93
CA THR A 244 -1.15 18.17 -5.10
C THR A 244 -0.96 17.42 -6.42
N GLY A 245 -2.01 17.12 -7.20
CA GLY A 245 -1.91 16.40 -8.48
C GLY A 245 -1.42 14.93 -8.40
N ALA A 246 -0.88 14.55 -7.26
CA ALA A 246 -0.58 13.21 -6.78
C ALA A 246 -1.31 13.02 -5.44
N GLY A 247 -1.78 11.80 -5.14
CA GLY A 247 -2.23 11.46 -3.78
C GLY A 247 -1.15 11.80 -2.74
N PRO A 248 -1.48 11.80 -1.43
CA PRO A 248 -0.66 12.40 -0.38
C PRO A 248 0.78 11.89 -0.49
N THR A 249 1.62 12.74 -1.06
CA THR A 249 3.06 12.65 -0.95
C THR A 249 3.35 13.13 0.45
N LEU A 250 3.76 12.21 1.32
CA LEU A 250 4.53 12.56 2.51
C LEU A 250 5.70 13.40 1.99
N SER A 251 5.60 14.72 2.20
CA SER A 251 6.56 15.68 1.67
C SER A 251 7.95 15.37 2.22
N SER A 252 8.92 15.40 1.32
CA SER A 252 10.36 15.37 1.60
C SER A 252 10.80 16.57 2.42
#